data_AF-A0A2V6TE75-F1
#
_entry.id   AF-A0A2V6TE75-F1
#
_cell.length_a   1.000
_cell.length_b   1.000
_cell.length_c   1.000
_cell.angle_alpha   90.00
_cell.angle_beta   90.00
_cell.angle_gamma   90.00
#
_symmetry.space_group_name_H-M   'P 1'
#
loop_
_entity.id
_entity.type
_entity.pdbx_description
1 polymer ?
#
loop_
_entity_poly.entity_id
_entity_poly.type
_entity_poly.pdbx_seq_one_letter_code
_entity_poly.pdbx_strand_id
1 'polypeptide(L)' 'KPNGQPRRLLDVSRAERLFEFRAWTPFEDGLKRTIEWYERTVPAAR' A
#
# COMPACT_ATOMS: atom_id res chain seq x y z
N LYS A 1 -20.53 -11.96 -1.44
CA LYS A 1 -19.53 -12.44 -2.44
C LYS A 1 -18.66 -11.26 -2.80
N PRO A 2 -17.32 -11.37 -2.80
CA PRO A 2 -16.48 -10.21 -3.12
C PRO A 2 -16.86 -9.78 -4.55
N ASN A 3 -17.23 -8.51 -4.65
CA ASN A 3 -17.83 -7.83 -5.77
C ASN A 3 -16.77 -7.62 -6.86
N GLY A 4 -16.44 -8.70 -7.58
CA GLY A 4 -15.96 -8.71 -8.98
C GLY A 4 -14.73 -7.88 -9.35
N GLN A 5 -14.06 -7.22 -8.40
CA GLN A 5 -13.00 -6.30 -8.75
C GLN A 5 -11.76 -7.12 -9.12
N PRO A 6 -11.25 -6.98 -10.35
CA PRO A 6 -10.12 -7.79 -10.80
C PRO A 6 -8.92 -7.50 -9.91
N ARG A 7 -8.23 -8.57 -9.48
CA ARG A 7 -6.99 -8.44 -8.74
C ARG A 7 -6.00 -7.67 -9.62
N ARG A 8 -5.49 -6.55 -9.12
CA ARG A 8 -4.46 -5.76 -9.79
C ARG A 8 -3.11 -6.18 -9.26
N LEU A 9 -2.22 -6.60 -10.16
CA LEU A 9 -0.82 -6.88 -9.87
C LEU A 9 0.01 -6.21 -10.97
N LEU A 10 0.91 -5.31 -10.58
CA LEU A 10 1.83 -4.68 -11.51
C LEU A 10 3.05 -5.58 -11.71
N ASP A 11 3.48 -5.74 -12.96
CA ASP A 11 4.82 -6.25 -13.24
C ASP A 11 5.85 -5.16 -12.91
N VAL A 12 6.69 -5.43 -11.92
CA VAL A 12 7.75 -4.54 -11.45
C VAL A 12 9.14 -4.96 -11.94
N SER A 13 9.24 -5.95 -12.84
CA SER A 13 10.51 -6.51 -13.30
C SER A 13 11.42 -5.48 -13.98
N ARG A 14 10.84 -4.48 -14.67
CA ARG A 14 11.61 -3.38 -15.27
C ARG A 14 12.22 -2.47 -14.19
N ALA A 15 11.49 -2.20 -13.12
CA ALA A 15 11.98 -1.36 -12.03
C ALA A 15 13.06 -2.08 -11.21
N GLU A 16 12.89 -3.38 -10.99
CA GLU A 16 13.92 -4.24 -10.44
C GLU A 16 15.22 -4.19 -11.25
N ARG A 17 15.16 -4.43 -12.58
CA ARG A 17 16.37 -4.50 -13.40
C ARG A 17 17.12 -3.17 -13.50
N LEU A 18 16.41 -2.05 -13.48
CA LEU A 18 16.99 -0.72 -13.70
C LEU A 18 17.36 0.00 -12.40
N PHE A 19 16.69 -0.33 -11.30
CA PHE A 19 16.80 0.41 -10.04
C PHE A 19 16.97 -0.51 -8.82
N GLU A 20 17.14 -1.82 -9.02
CA GLU A 20 17.15 -2.84 -7.95
C GLU A 20 15.93 -2.74 -7.02
N PHE A 21 14.82 -2.22 -7.57
CA PHE A 21 13.66 -1.90 -6.77
C PHE A 21 13.00 -3.16 -6.18
N ARG A 22 12.79 -3.11 -4.87
CA ARG A 22 12.03 -4.09 -4.09
C ARG A 22 11.10 -3.38 -3.11
N ALA A 23 9.86 -3.85 -3.03
CA ALA A 23 8.98 -3.49 -1.93
C ALA A 23 9.52 -4.12 -0.65
N TRP A 24 9.88 -3.28 0.32
CA TRP A 24 10.54 -3.67 1.56
C TRP A 24 9.62 -3.52 2.77
N THR A 25 8.52 -2.77 2.63
CA THR A 25 7.51 -2.60 3.67
C THR A 25 6.51 -3.75 3.62
N PRO A 26 6.39 -4.55 4.70
CA PRO A 26 5.33 -5.55 4.82
C PRO A 26 3.94 -4.90 4.81
N PHE A 27 2.94 -5.65 4.33
CA PHE A 27 1.58 -5.14 4.20
C PHE A 27 1.01 -4.63 5.54
N GLU A 28 1.16 -5.41 6.62
CA GLU A 28 0.65 -5.04 7.94
C GLU A 28 1.30 -3.76 8.49
N ASP A 29 2.61 -3.61 8.32
CA ASP A 29 3.35 -2.45 8.81
C ASP A 29 2.96 -1.18 8.05
N GLY A 30 2.82 -1.30 6.71
CA GLY A 30 2.32 -0.21 5.88
C GLY A 30 0.90 0.21 6.27
N LEU A 31 0.02 -0.76 6.54
CA LEU A 31 -1.36 -0.50 6.95
C LEU A 31 -1.43 0.21 8.30
N LYS A 32 -0.70 -0.27 9.32
CA LYS A 32 -0.64 0.34 10.66
C LYS A 32 -0.18 1.79 10.58
N ARG A 33 0.95 2.05 9.89
CA ARG A 33 1.48 3.41 9.69
C ARG A 33 0.49 4.33 9.00
N THR A 34 -0.25 3.81 8.03
CA THR A 34 -1.27 4.57 7.29
C THR A 34 -2.45 4.94 8.19
N ILE A 35 -2.93 4.01 9.02
CA ILE A 35 -4.02 4.26 9.98
C ILE A 35 -3.58 5.31 11.01
N GLU A 36 -2.41 5.14 11.62
CA GLU A 36 -1.87 6.08 12.60
C GLU A 36 -1.74 7.49 12.03
N TRP A 37 -1.25 7.61 10.80
CA TRP A 37 -1.19 8.91 10.11
C TRP A 37 -2.58 9.49 9.91
N TYR A 38 -3.55 8.69 9.47
CA TYR A 38 -4.91 9.14 9.22
C TYR A 38 -5.57 9.66 10.51
N GLU A 39 -5.48 8.91 11.61
CA GLU A 39 -6.03 9.30 12.92
C GLU A 39 -5.43 10.61 13.46
N ARG A 40 -4.16 10.88 13.15
CA ARG A 40 -3.47 12.11 13.58
C ARG A 40 -3.77 13.32 12.73
N THR A 41 -4.07 13.11 11.45
CA THR A 41 -4.15 14.21 10.45
C THR A 41 -5.56 14.58 10.08
N VAL A 42 -6.50 13.65 10.21
CA VAL A 42 -7.92 13.93 9.98
C VAL A 42 -8.52 14.37 11.31
N PRO A 43 -9.00 15.63 11.42
CA PRO A 43 -9.74 16.06 12.60
C PRO A 43 -10.90 15.10 12.83
N ALA A 44 -11.13 14.72 14.09
CA ALA A 44 -12.33 13.96 14.44
C ALA A 44 -13.52 14.62 13.77
N ALA A 45 -14.24 13.85 12.94
CA ALA A 45 -15.42 14.35 12.24
C ALA A 45 -16.31 15.04 13.28
N ARG A 46 -16.62 16.32 13.03
CA ARG A 46 -17.69 17.00 13.77
C ARG A 46 -19.00 16.29 13.53
#